data_AF-A0A0D9NQF2-F1
#
_entry.id   AF-A0A0D9NQF2-F1
#
_cell.length_a   1.000
_cell.length_b   1.000
_cell.length_c   1.000
_cell.angle_alpha   90.00
_cell.angle_beta   90.00
_cell.angle_gamma   90.00
#
_symmetry.space_group_name_H-M   'P 1'
#
loop_
_entity.id
_entity.type
_entity.pdbx_description
1 polymer ?
#
loop_
_entity_poly.entity_id
_entity_poly.type
_entity_poly.pdbx_seq_one_letter_code
_entity_poly.pdbx_strand_id
1 'polypeptide(L)'
;MLGLNGIARDSPAHKLRWSRLVPGDGSAAADDCAKIRFASAMQAAVDHVPGFAVAAVSKVYVWASLGNAHIVNIGGSRGQVAIELAKNFGNIKLLVQEAAMAIKGADKDVPEQLKERV
;
A
#
# COMPACT_ATOMS: atom_id res chain seq x y z
N MET A 1 -16.58 18.48 -25.80
CA MET A 1 -16.93 17.58 -24.67
C MET A 1 -15.72 16.69 -24.41
N LEU A 2 -14.79 17.12 -23.54
CA LEU A 2 -13.56 16.40 -23.23
C LEU A 2 -13.06 16.76 -21.81
N GLY A 3 -12.99 15.73 -20.96
CA GLY A 3 -11.91 15.46 -20.00
C GLY A 3 -11.62 16.41 -18.84
N LEU A 4 -12.21 16.16 -17.67
CA LEU A 4 -11.65 16.55 -16.37
C LEU A 4 -10.73 15.42 -15.86
N ASN A 5 -9.46 15.45 -16.25
CA ASN A 5 -8.38 14.66 -15.62
C ASN A 5 -7.41 15.64 -14.96
N GLY A 6 -7.78 16.11 -13.76
CA GLY A 6 -7.04 17.11 -13.00
C GLY A 6 -6.62 16.59 -11.64
N ILE A 7 -5.60 15.73 -11.58
CA ILE A 7 -4.71 15.68 -10.41
C ILE A 7 -3.29 15.77 -10.95
N ALA A 8 -2.75 16.98 -10.90
CA ALA A 8 -1.42 17.34 -11.35
C ALA A 8 -0.34 16.63 -10.51
N ARG A 9 0.02 15.40 -10.90
CA ARG A 9 1.14 14.64 -10.32
C ARG A 9 2.51 15.22 -10.71
N ASP A 10 2.57 16.05 -11.74
CA ASP A 10 3.82 16.56 -12.32
C ASP A 10 4.12 18.04 -12.05
N SER A 11 3.46 18.68 -11.08
CA SER A 11 3.85 20.05 -10.72
C SER A 11 5.16 20.05 -9.91
N PRO A 12 6.13 20.94 -10.21
CA PRO A 12 7.35 21.11 -9.43
C PRO A 12 7.07 21.40 -7.95
N ALA A 13 5.96 22.08 -7.67
CA ALA A 13 5.48 22.39 -6.33
C ALA A 13 5.08 21.15 -5.51
N HIS A 14 4.53 20.11 -6.16
CA HIS A 14 4.24 18.83 -5.51
C HIS A 14 5.53 18.11 -5.11
N LYS A 15 6.53 18.05 -6.01
CA LYS A 15 7.84 17.43 -5.72
C LYS A 15 8.56 18.11 -4.55
N LEU A 16 8.49 19.44 -4.46
CA LEU A 16 9.06 20.23 -3.36
C LEU A 16 8.37 20.05 -2.00
N ARG A 17 7.08 19.66 -1.99
CA ARG A 17 6.32 19.45 -0.76
C ARG A 17 6.69 18.15 -0.05
N TRP A 18 6.99 17.09 -0.83
CA TRP A 18 7.34 15.78 -0.28
C TRP A 18 8.80 15.70 0.19
N SER A 19 9.72 16.39 -0.50
CA SER A 19 11.13 16.44 -0.10
C SER A 19 11.38 17.15 1.24
N ARG A 20 10.42 17.95 1.72
CA ARG A 20 10.51 18.69 2.99
C ARG A 20 9.91 17.94 4.19
N LEU A 21 9.10 16.90 3.94
CA LEU A 21 8.44 16.10 4.99
C LEU A 21 9.19 14.81 5.33
N VAL A 22 10.16 14.41 4.51
CA VAL A 22 11.07 13.29 4.79
C VAL A 22 12.50 13.83 4.87
N PRO A 23 12.92 14.41 6.01
CA PRO A 23 14.31 14.74 6.23
C PRO A 23 15.11 13.43 6.30
N GLY A 24 15.96 13.19 5.30
CA GLY A 24 16.76 11.97 5.19
C GLY A 24 16.18 10.95 4.22
N ASP A 25 16.33 11.19 2.91
CA ASP A 25 16.34 10.14 1.90
C ASP A 25 17.61 9.25 1.98
N GLY A 26 18.33 9.34 3.10
CA GLY A 26 19.21 8.34 3.67
C GLY A 26 18.51 7.01 3.96
N SER A 27 17.76 6.49 2.98
CA SER A 27 17.93 5.11 2.53
C SER A 27 19.43 4.89 2.32
N ALA A 28 20.15 4.73 3.43
CA ALA A 28 21.48 4.17 3.44
C ALA A 28 21.40 2.96 2.52
N ALA A 29 22.31 2.91 1.57
CA ALA A 29 22.47 1.85 0.60
C ALA A 29 22.58 0.51 1.32
N ALA A 30 21.46 -0.06 1.75
CA ALA A 30 21.33 -1.45 2.04
C ALA A 30 21.64 -2.13 0.71
N ASP A 31 22.72 -2.87 0.67
CA ASP A 31 23.02 -3.72 -0.46
C ASP A 31 21.84 -4.66 -0.72
N ASP A 32 21.79 -5.24 -1.91
CA ASP A 32 20.67 -6.10 -2.30
C ASP A 32 20.49 -7.29 -1.34
N CYS A 33 21.57 -7.73 -0.68
CA CYS A 33 21.51 -8.82 0.30
C CYS A 33 20.71 -8.40 1.55
N ALA A 34 20.96 -7.20 2.08
CA ALA A 34 20.20 -6.66 3.21
C ALA A 34 18.70 -6.50 2.88
N LYS A 35 18.37 -6.03 1.67
CA LYS A 35 16.98 -5.88 1.22
C LYS A 35 16.27 -7.24 1.08
N ILE A 36 16.95 -8.23 0.51
CA ILE A 36 16.41 -9.59 0.39
C ILE A 36 16.18 -10.20 1.77
N ARG A 37 17.15 -10.08 2.68
CA ARG A 37 17.01 -10.56 4.07
C ARG A 37 15.82 -9.93 4.77
N PHE A 38 15.65 -8.61 4.62
CA PHE A 38 14.52 -7.89 5.19
C PHE A 38 13.18 -8.38 4.63
N ALA A 39 13.06 -8.48 3.30
CA ALA A 39 11.83 -8.96 2.65
C ALA A 39 11.48 -10.39 3.07
N SER A 40 12.46 -11.29 3.10
CA SER A 40 12.27 -12.68 3.53
C SER A 40 11.87 -12.79 5.00
N ALA A 41 12.49 -11.99 5.88
CA ALA A 41 12.13 -11.95 7.29
C ALA A 41 10.67 -11.47 7.48
N MET A 42 10.25 -10.48 6.69
CA MET A 42 8.88 -9.98 6.76
C MET A 42 7.86 -10.99 6.27
N GLN A 43 8.16 -11.70 5.18
CA GLN A 43 7.33 -12.78 4.70
C GLN A 43 7.21 -13.91 5.74
N ALA A 44 8.34 -14.33 6.33
CA ALA A 44 8.34 -15.35 7.38
C ALA A 44 7.53 -14.91 8.62
N ALA A 45 7.56 -13.63 8.98
CA ALA A 45 6.74 -13.10 10.07
C ALA A 45 5.24 -13.23 9.76
N VAL A 46 4.82 -12.87 8.55
CA VAL A 46 3.41 -12.99 8.11
C VAL A 46 2.96 -14.45 8.10
N ASP A 47 3.82 -15.37 7.67
CA ASP A 47 3.47 -16.78 7.48
C ASP A 47 3.51 -17.60 8.78
N HIS A 48 4.37 -17.22 9.74
CA HIS A 48 4.68 -18.07 10.89
C HIS A 48 4.49 -17.42 12.26
N VAL A 49 4.39 -16.09 12.37
CA VAL A 49 4.18 -15.44 13.67
C VAL A 49 2.67 -15.33 13.94
N PRO A 50 2.15 -15.99 15.00
CA PRO A 50 0.75 -15.87 15.37
C PRO A 50 0.35 -14.42 15.60
N GLY A 51 -0.76 -14.00 15.00
CA GLY A 51 -1.27 -12.63 15.10
C GLY A 51 -0.80 -11.68 13.98
N PHE A 52 0.17 -12.06 13.16
CA PHE A 52 0.62 -11.27 11.98
C PHE A 52 -0.11 -11.62 10.68
N ALA A 53 -1.05 -12.56 10.72
CA ALA A 53 -1.77 -12.99 9.52
C ALA A 53 -2.59 -11.85 8.91
N VAL A 54 -2.47 -11.65 7.59
CA VAL A 54 -3.21 -10.63 6.83
C VAL A 54 -4.73 -10.71 7.07
N ALA A 55 -5.27 -11.93 7.16
CA ALA A 55 -6.70 -12.17 7.41
C ALA A 55 -7.18 -11.75 8.81
N ALA A 56 -6.28 -11.43 9.75
CA ALA A 56 -6.64 -10.90 11.05
C ALA A 56 -7.07 -9.43 10.95
N VAL A 57 -6.51 -8.67 10.00
CA VAL A 57 -6.75 -7.22 9.86
C VAL A 57 -8.24 -6.93 9.65
N SER A 58 -8.94 -7.74 8.86
CA SER A 58 -10.38 -7.59 8.62
C SER A 58 -11.26 -7.86 9.85
N LYS A 59 -10.70 -8.46 10.91
CA LYS A 59 -11.44 -8.92 12.11
C LYS A 59 -11.19 -8.10 13.36
N VAL A 60 -10.01 -7.48 13.48
CA VAL A 60 -9.59 -6.78 14.70
C VAL A 60 -10.08 -5.34 14.79
N TYR A 61 -10.60 -4.79 13.70
CA TYR A 61 -11.16 -3.44 13.64
C TYR A 61 -12.51 -3.44 12.91
N VAL A 62 -13.42 -2.57 13.33
CA VAL A 62 -14.78 -2.47 12.76
C VAL A 62 -14.77 -1.61 11.51
N TRP A 63 -14.14 -2.08 10.42
CA TRP A 63 -13.96 -1.30 9.18
C TRP A 63 -15.27 -0.77 8.59
N ALA A 64 -16.37 -1.51 8.75
CA ALA A 64 -17.69 -1.11 8.28
C ALA A 64 -18.19 0.20 8.95
N SER A 65 -17.76 0.52 10.17
CA SER A 65 -18.19 1.73 10.87
C SER A 65 -17.65 3.02 10.22
N LEU A 66 -16.66 2.92 9.32
CA LEU A 66 -16.08 4.06 8.63
C LEU A 66 -17.00 4.62 7.52
N GLY A 67 -18.04 3.89 7.11
CA GLY A 67 -18.88 4.29 5.98
C GLY A 67 -18.08 4.37 4.67
N ASN A 68 -18.35 5.37 3.84
CA ASN A 68 -17.65 5.55 2.55
C ASN A 68 -16.27 6.18 2.75
N ALA A 69 -15.29 5.36 3.14
CA ALA A 69 -13.95 5.81 3.49
C ALA A 69 -12.90 5.51 2.42
N HIS A 70 -11.87 6.36 2.38
CA HIS A 70 -10.64 6.12 1.62
C HIS A 70 -9.51 5.82 2.60
N ILE A 71 -8.87 4.68 2.45
CA ILE A 71 -7.83 4.18 3.35
C ILE A 71 -6.51 4.13 2.59
N VAL A 72 -5.44 4.65 3.20
CA VAL A 72 -4.10 4.58 2.64
C VAL A 72 -3.30 3.53 3.42
N ASN A 73 -2.87 2.46 2.72
CA ASN A 73 -2.04 1.41 3.27
C ASN A 73 -0.56 1.74 3.00
N ILE A 74 0.09 2.40 3.96
CA ILE A 74 1.47 2.86 3.87
C ILE A 74 2.42 1.71 4.19
N GLY A 75 3.46 1.51 3.38
CA GLY A 75 4.33 0.33 3.51
C GLY A 75 3.60 -0.96 3.15
N GLY A 76 2.62 -0.85 2.24
CA GLY A 76 1.65 -1.91 1.99
C GLY A 76 2.17 -3.05 1.13
N SER A 77 3.47 -3.06 0.79
CA SER A 77 4.11 -4.07 -0.04
C SER A 77 3.36 -4.27 -1.37
N ARG A 78 2.85 -5.48 -1.63
CA ARG A 78 2.09 -5.83 -2.83
C ARG A 78 0.58 -5.69 -2.65
N GLY A 79 0.13 -5.08 -1.56
CA GLY A 79 -1.27 -4.75 -1.32
C GLY A 79 -2.10 -5.86 -0.66
N GLN A 80 -1.47 -6.88 -0.07
CA GLN A 80 -2.17 -8.05 0.50
C GLN A 80 -3.26 -7.64 1.51
N VAL A 81 -2.93 -6.72 2.42
CA VAL A 81 -3.89 -6.16 3.40
C VAL A 81 -5.00 -5.37 2.70
N ALA A 82 -4.65 -4.58 1.69
CA ALA A 82 -5.63 -3.76 0.98
C ALA A 82 -6.65 -4.63 0.21
N ILE A 83 -6.16 -5.68 -0.44
CA ILE A 83 -6.98 -6.68 -1.13
C ILE A 83 -7.89 -7.41 -0.13
N GLU A 84 -7.36 -7.84 1.02
CA GLU A 84 -8.15 -8.49 2.07
C GLU A 84 -9.30 -7.59 2.56
N LEU A 85 -9.02 -6.32 2.83
CA LEU A 85 -10.06 -5.38 3.23
C LEU A 85 -11.08 -5.12 2.12
N ALA A 86 -10.65 -4.94 0.87
CA ALA A 86 -11.55 -4.69 -0.25
C ALA A 86 -12.50 -5.86 -0.54
N LYS A 87 -12.06 -7.11 -0.30
CA LYS A 87 -12.88 -8.33 -0.39
C LYS A 87 -13.98 -8.37 0.66
N ASN A 88 -13.67 -7.95 1.89
CA ASN A 88 -14.58 -8.08 3.03
C ASN A 88 -15.53 -6.89 3.19
N PHE A 89 -15.16 -5.69 2.71
CA PHE A 89 -15.93 -4.46 2.92
C PHE A 89 -16.12 -3.73 1.61
N GLY A 90 -17.35 -3.69 1.07
CA GLY A 90 -17.65 -3.08 -0.24
C GLY A 90 -17.63 -1.54 -0.29
N ASN A 91 -17.77 -0.90 0.87
CA ASN A 91 -17.95 0.54 1.05
C ASN A 91 -16.64 1.35 1.13
N ILE A 92 -15.49 0.67 1.20
CA ILE A 92 -14.18 1.33 1.34
C ILE A 92 -13.39 1.32 0.02
N LYS A 93 -12.57 2.35 -0.19
CA LYS A 93 -11.55 2.42 -1.25
C LYS A 93 -10.18 2.47 -0.61
N LEU A 94 -9.22 1.80 -1.22
CA LEU A 94 -7.87 1.66 -0.70
C LEU A 94 -6.85 2.21 -1.70
N LEU A 95 -5.75 2.71 -1.16
CA LEU A 95 -4.58 3.13 -1.91
C LEU A 95 -3.36 2.53 -1.24
N VAL A 96 -2.58 1.73 -1.98
CA VAL A 96 -1.32 1.17 -1.49
C VAL A 96 -0.18 2.14 -1.80
N GLN A 97 0.61 2.48 -0.78
CA GLN A 97 1.83 3.29 -0.92
C GLN A 97 3.04 2.49 -0.52
N GLU A 98 4.05 2.47 -1.38
CA GLU A 98 5.26 1.69 -1.18
C GLU A 98 6.43 2.27 -2.02
N ALA A 99 7.66 1.88 -1.71
CA ALA A 99 8.83 2.19 -2.52
C ALA A 99 8.66 1.70 -3.98
N ALA A 100 9.12 2.50 -4.94
CA ALA A 100 8.92 2.27 -6.37
C ALA A 100 9.37 0.87 -6.83
N MET A 101 10.46 0.35 -6.25
CA MET A 101 10.99 -0.99 -6.55
C MET A 101 10.10 -2.13 -6.04
N ALA A 102 9.40 -1.94 -4.92
CA ALA A 102 8.59 -2.98 -4.28
C ALA A 102 7.15 -3.01 -4.83
N ILE A 103 6.61 -1.87 -5.27
CA ILE A 103 5.27 -1.80 -5.89
C ILE A 103 5.25 -2.19 -7.37
N LYS A 104 6.42 -2.29 -8.02
CA LYS A 104 6.52 -2.62 -9.44
C LYS A 104 5.85 -3.98 -9.74
N GLY A 105 4.84 -3.96 -10.59
CA GLY A 105 4.10 -5.16 -10.98
C GLY A 105 3.16 -5.73 -9.91
N ALA A 106 2.88 -4.99 -8.83
CA ALA A 106 1.91 -5.40 -7.81
C ALA A 106 0.45 -5.34 -8.33
N ASP A 107 0.19 -4.52 -9.34
CA ASP A 107 -1.10 -4.39 -10.02
C ASP A 107 -1.63 -5.72 -10.60
N LYS A 108 -0.72 -6.63 -10.97
CA LYS A 108 -1.05 -7.97 -11.48
C LYS A 108 -1.64 -8.90 -10.43
N ASP A 109 -1.37 -8.64 -9.15
CA ASP A 109 -1.83 -9.47 -8.04
C ASP A 109 -3.21 -8.99 -7.53
N VAL A 110 -3.70 -7.85 -8.02
CA VAL A 110 -5.02 -7.32 -7.68
C VAL A 110 -6.09 -8.04 -8.50
N PRO A 111 -7.06 -8.73 -7.87
CA PRO A 111 -8.17 -9.36 -8.58
C PRO A 111 -8.97 -8.34 -9.41
N GLU A 112 -9.45 -8.75 -10.58
CA GLU A 112 -10.14 -7.86 -11.53
C GLU A 112 -11.27 -7.06 -10.88
N GLN A 113 -12.12 -7.72 -10.08
CA GLN A 113 -13.25 -7.07 -9.38
C GLN A 113 -12.85 -6.03 -8.33
N LEU A 114 -11.56 -5.90 -7.99
CA LEU A 114 -11.05 -4.98 -6.97
C LEU A 114 -10.18 -3.84 -7.55
N LYS A 115 -9.84 -3.88 -8.85
CA LYS A 115 -8.92 -2.91 -9.47
C LYS A 115 -9.37 -1.46 -9.39
N GLU A 116 -10.67 -1.20 -9.33
CA GLU A 116 -11.19 0.17 -9.17
C GLU A 116 -11.15 0.67 -7.71
N ARG A 117 -10.75 -0.20 -6.77
CA ARG A 117 -10.87 0.04 -5.33
C ARG A 117 -9.56 -0.15 -4.56
N VAL A 118 -8.46 -0.60 -5.17
CA VAL A 118 -7.16 -0.88 -4.53
C VAL A 118 -6.02 -0.27 -5.33
#